data_AF-A0A969YWN1-F1
#
_entry.id   AF-A0A969YWN1-F1
#
_cell.length_a   1.000
_cell.length_b   1.000
_cell.length_c   1.000
_cell.angle_alpha   90.00
_cell.angle_beta   90.00
_cell.angle_gamma   90.00
#
_symmetry.space_group_name_H-M   'P 1'
#
loop_
_entity.id
_entity.type
_entity.pdbx_description
1 polymer ?
#
loop_
_entity_poly.entity_id
_entity_poly.type
_entity_poly.pdbx_seq_one_letter_code
_entity_poly.pdbx_strand_id
1 'polypeptide(L)'
;MNTRRQPATNIWTLILKIIVFIVALYLAFIILKPLLTFLLGIGFWLIKVIVFIAATFFVIHFSLKLIFQFDLIHMIFGRNWGR
;
A
#
# COMPACT_ATOMS: atom_id res chain seq x y z
N MET A 1 29.57 -28.15 -50.04
CA MET A 1 29.44 -26.71 -49.74
C MET A 1 28.03 -26.47 -49.23
N ASN A 2 27.87 -26.17 -47.93
CA ASN A 2 26.54 -26.06 -47.31
C ASN A 2 26.12 -24.59 -47.28
N THR A 3 25.19 -24.19 -48.14
CA THR A 3 24.68 -22.82 -48.24
C THR A 3 23.68 -22.55 -47.11
N ARG A 4 24.19 -22.06 -45.97
CA ARG A 4 23.34 -21.47 -44.92
C ARG A 4 22.64 -20.25 -45.49
N ARG A 5 21.33 -20.36 -45.74
CA ARG A 5 20.47 -19.21 -46.01
C ARG A 5 20.36 -18.41 -44.71
N GLN A 6 20.95 -17.21 -44.69
CA GLN A 6 20.68 -16.24 -43.63
C GLN A 6 19.18 -15.91 -43.64
N PRO A 7 18.48 -15.97 -42.50
CA PRO A 7 17.10 -15.53 -42.45
C PRO A 7 17.08 -14.02 -42.71
N ALA A 8 16.44 -13.61 -43.81
CA ALA A 8 16.14 -12.21 -44.06
C ALA A 8 15.25 -11.73 -42.89
N THR A 9 15.82 -10.92 -42.00
CA THR A 9 15.07 -10.27 -40.93
C THR A 9 14.13 -9.26 -41.58
N ASN A 10 12.85 -9.61 -41.65
CA ASN A 10 11.82 -8.74 -42.19
C ASN A 10 11.68 -7.52 -41.29
N ILE A 11 12.31 -6.40 -41.67
CA ILE A 11 12.26 -5.12 -40.93
C ILE A 11 10.81 -4.69 -40.67
N TRP A 12 9.88 -5.05 -41.58
CA TRP A 12 8.45 -4.87 -41.42
C TRP A 12 7.84 -5.58 -40.20
N THR A 13 8.27 -6.81 -39.88
CA THR A 13 7.79 -7.51 -38.69
C THR A 13 8.37 -6.93 -37.41
N LEU A 14 9.60 -6.39 -37.46
CA LEU A 14 10.20 -5.66 -36.36
C LEU A 14 9.40 -4.39 -36.03
N ILE A 15 9.09 -3.58 -37.05
CA ILE A 15 8.32 -2.33 -36.90
C ILE A 15 6.93 -2.62 -36.32
N LEU A 16 6.23 -3.63 -36.85
CA LEU A 16 4.91 -4.02 -36.35
C LEU A 16 4.97 -4.40 -34.86
N LYS A 17 5.99 -5.17 -34.46
CA LYS A 17 6.17 -5.60 -33.07
C LYS A 17 6.41 -4.40 -32.13
N ILE A 18 7.17 -3.41 -32.59
CA ILE A 18 7.42 -2.17 -31.83
C ILE A 18 6.13 -1.38 -31.64
N ILE A 19 5.31 -1.24 -32.70
CA ILE A 19 4.02 -0.54 -32.62
C ILE A 19 3.09 -1.23 -31.61
N VAL A 20 2.97 -2.56 -31.68
CA VAL A 20 2.15 -3.33 -30.73
C VAL A 20 2.66 -3.16 -29.30
N PHE A 21 3.98 -3.15 -29.11
CA PHE A 21 4.59 -2.95 -27.80
C PHE A 21 4.26 -1.57 -27.21
N ILE A 22 4.32 -0.50 -28.02
CA ILE A 22 3.96 0.85 -27.61
C ILE A 22 2.47 0.93 -27.21
N VAL A 23 1.59 0.32 -28.01
CA VAL A 23 0.14 0.27 -27.72
C VAL A 23 -0.13 -0.47 -26.41
N ALA A 24 0.53 -1.61 -26.19
CA ALA A 24 0.42 -2.35 -24.94
C ALA A 24 0.92 -1.54 -23.73
N LEU A 25 2.03 -0.82 -23.89
CA LEU A 25 2.58 0.07 -22.86
C LEU A 25 1.60 1.20 -22.52
N TYR A 26 0.98 1.78 -23.53
CA TYR A 26 -0.01 2.85 -23.36
C TYR A 26 -1.24 2.36 -22.59
N LEU A 27 -1.72 1.16 -22.92
CA LEU A 27 -2.82 0.52 -22.21
C LEU A 27 -2.46 0.22 -20.75
N ALA A 28 -1.24 -0.29 -20.51
CA ALA A 28 -0.75 -0.54 -19.17
C ALA A 28 -0.71 0.76 -18.35
N PHE A 29 -0.24 1.86 -18.93
CA PHE A 29 -0.21 3.17 -18.26
C PHE A 29 -1.60 3.70 -17.90
N ILE A 30 -2.58 3.53 -18.80
CA ILE A 30 -3.97 3.91 -18.53
C ILE A 30 -4.54 3.16 -17.32
N ILE A 31 -4.27 1.86 -17.20
CA ILE A 31 -4.77 1.03 -16.11
C ILE A 31 -3.99 1.30 -14.81
N LEU A 32 -2.70 1.57 -14.92
CA LEU A 32 -1.82 1.76 -13.76
C LEU A 32 -2.17 3.05 -12.99
N LYS A 33 -2.57 4.13 -13.68
CA LYS A 33 -2.98 5.39 -13.04
C LYS A 33 -4.10 5.24 -11.99
N PRO A 34 -5.31 4.76 -12.34
CA PRO A 34 -6.39 4.60 -11.39
C PRO A 34 -6.07 3.53 -10.34
N LEU A 35 -5.30 2.49 -10.69
CA LEU A 35 -4.89 1.47 -9.75
C LEU A 35 -3.99 2.05 -8.65
N LEU A 36 -3.02 2.88 -9.00
CA LEU A 36 -2.15 3.55 -8.04
C LEU A 36 -2.94 4.51 -7.14
N THR A 37 -3.85 5.30 -7.72
CA THR A 37 -4.71 6.20 -6.95
C THR A 37 -5.60 5.43 -5.97
N PHE A 38 -6.16 4.29 -6.40
CA PHE A 38 -6.99 3.45 -5.55
C PHE A 38 -6.18 2.83 -4.41
N LEU A 39 -4.99 2.31 -4.71
CA LEU A 39 -4.11 1.69 -3.72
C LEU A 39 -3.61 2.70 -2.69
N LEU A 40 -3.20 3.89 -3.14
CA LEU A 40 -2.81 4.98 -2.26
C LEU A 40 -3.99 5.49 -1.44
N GLY A 41 -5.17 5.64 -2.05
CA GLY A 41 -6.39 6.07 -1.38
C GLY A 41 -6.81 5.11 -0.26
N ILE A 42 -6.82 3.80 -0.54
CA ILE A 42 -7.15 2.77 0.46
C ILE A 42 -6.13 2.74 1.59
N GLY A 43 -4.83 2.86 1.25
CA GLY A 43 -3.75 2.89 2.24
C GLY A 43 -3.85 4.10 3.17
N PHE A 44 -4.08 5.28 2.61
CA PHE A 44 -4.25 6.50 3.38
C PHE A 44 -5.47 6.46 4.28
N TRP A 45 -6.57 5.89 3.78
CA TRP A 45 -7.79 5.70 4.55
C TRP A 45 -7.55 4.77 5.74
N LEU A 46 -6.86 3.65 5.52
CA LEU A 46 -6.51 2.69 6.57
C LEU A 46 -5.64 3.35 7.67
N ILE A 47 -4.61 4.11 7.28
CA ILE A 47 -3.77 4.85 8.22
C ILE A 47 -4.61 5.84 9.02
N LYS A 48 -5.53 6.57 8.38
CA LYS A 48 -6.41 7.53 9.05
C LYS A 48 -7.27 6.87 10.12
N VAL A 49 -7.81 5.68 9.85
CA VAL A 49 -8.61 4.90 10.81
C VAL A 49 -7.74 4.48 12.00
N ILE A 50 -6.54 3.95 11.75
CA ILE A 50 -5.61 3.52 12.81
C ILE A 50 -5.21 4.72 13.70
N VAL A 51 -4.85 5.84 13.08
CA VAL A 51 -4.49 7.07 13.81
C VAL A 51 -5.66 7.59 14.63
N PHE A 52 -6.89 7.54 14.10
CA PHE A 52 -8.08 7.96 14.85
C PHE A 52 -8.33 7.11 16.09
N ILE A 53 -8.19 5.79 15.98
CA ILE A 53 -8.33 4.86 17.11
C ILE A 53 -7.23 5.14 18.15
N ALA A 54 -5.98 5.26 17.70
CA ALA A 54 -4.85 5.53 18.58
C ALA A 54 -4.98 6.87 19.32
N ALA A 55 -5.38 7.93 18.61
CA ALA A 55 -5.61 9.25 19.18
C ALA A 55 -6.77 9.22 20.18
N THR A 56 -7.88 8.55 19.86
CA THR A 56 -9.02 8.39 20.77
C THR A 56 -8.59 7.66 22.04
N PHE A 57 -7.87 6.55 21.91
CA PHE A 57 -7.36 5.79 23.05
C PHE A 57 -6.43 6.65 23.91
N PHE A 58 -5.53 7.42 23.29
CA PHE A 58 -4.61 8.31 23.98
C PHE A 58 -5.36 9.41 24.75
N VAL A 59 -6.35 10.05 24.11
CA VAL A 59 -7.17 11.08 24.74
C VAL A 59 -7.94 10.51 25.93
N ILE A 60 -8.57 9.34 25.78
CA ILE A 60 -9.29 8.67 26.88
C ILE A 60 -8.33 8.34 28.03
N HIS A 61 -7.17 7.74 27.73
CA HIS A 61 -6.18 7.38 28.72
C HIS A 61 -5.67 8.62 29.47
N PHE A 62 -5.33 9.68 28.75
CA PHE A 62 -4.88 10.94 29.32
C PHE A 62 -5.96 11.61 30.18
N SER A 63 -7.21 11.59 29.72
CA SER A 63 -8.35 12.18 30.44
C SER A 63 -8.65 11.44 31.74
N LEU A 64 -8.63 10.09 31.72
CA LEU A 64 -8.79 9.28 32.94
C LEU A 64 -7.65 9.54 33.92
N LYS A 65 -6.40 9.60 33.43
CA LYS A 65 -5.24 9.90 34.27
C LYS A 65 -5.32 11.30 34.89
N LEU A 66 -5.79 12.29 34.14
CA LEU A 66 -5.86 13.69 34.58
C LEU A 66 -7.02 13.96 35.55
N ILE A 67 -8.21 13.41 35.27
CA ILE A 67 -9.41 13.67 36.09
C ILE A 67 -9.40 12.84 37.36
N PHE A 68 -8.99 11.58 37.29
CA PHE A 68 -9.12 10.67 38.42
C PHE A 68 -7.82 10.47 39.20
N GLN A 69 -6.65 10.92 38.70
CA GLN A 69 -5.32 10.48 39.18
C GLN A 69 -5.16 8.95 39.30
N PHE A 70 -6.14 8.18 38.81
CA PHE A 70 -6.16 6.74 38.83
C PHE A 70 -5.31 6.27 37.65
N ASP A 71 -4.17 5.68 37.95
CA ASP A 71 -3.42 4.91 36.98
C ASP A 71 -4.23 3.63 36.71
N LEU A 72 -4.88 3.53 35.54
CA LEU A 72 -5.69 2.34 35.18
C LEU A 72 -4.85 1.05 35.23
N ILE A 73 -3.55 1.19 34.99
CA ILE A 73 -2.56 0.13 35.15
C ILE A 73 -2.54 -0.33 36.61
N HIS A 74 -2.53 0.59 37.58
CA HIS A 74 -2.59 0.26 39.00
C HIS A 74 -3.95 -0.34 39.42
N MET A 75 -5.06 0.00 38.76
CA MET A 75 -6.37 -0.59 39.09
C MET A 75 -6.56 -2.01 38.53
N ILE A 76 -6.03 -2.29 37.33
CA ILE A 76 -6.14 -3.60 36.67
C ILE A 76 -5.04 -4.57 37.15
N PHE A 77 -3.80 -4.09 37.32
CA PHE A 77 -2.67 -4.92 37.79
C PHE A 77 -2.39 -4.82 39.29
N GLY A 78 -2.82 -3.77 39.98
CA GLY A 78 -2.52 -3.58 41.40
C GLY A 78 -3.48 -4.26 42.37
N ARG A 79 -4.54 -4.94 41.89
CA ARG A 79 -5.49 -5.62 42.78
C ARG A 79 -5.00 -6.97 43.31
N ASN A 80 -3.90 -7.54 42.80
CA ASN A 80 -3.58 -8.93 43.19
C ASN A 80 -2.13 -9.42 43.09
N TRP A 81 -1.12 -8.65 43.54
CA TRP A 81 0.24 -9.17 43.70
C TRP A 81 0.85 -8.86 45.08
N GLY A 82 0.21 -9.36 46.15
CA GLY A 82 0.91 -9.66 47.40
C GLY A 82 0.19 -9.28 48.69
N ARG A 83 -0.56 -10.26 49.24
CA ARG A 83 -1.10 -10.36 50.61
C ARG A 83 -2.14 -9.33 51.04
#